data_AF-A0A844P976-F1
#
_entry.id   AF-A0A844P976-F1
#
_cell.length_a   1.000
_cell.length_b   1.000
_cell.length_c   1.000
_cell.angle_alpha   90.00
_cell.angle_beta   90.00
_cell.angle_gamma   90.00
#
_symmetry.space_group_name_H-M   'P 1'
#
loop_
_entity.id
_entity.type
_entity.pdbx_description
1 polymer ?
#
loop_
_entity_poly.entity_id
_entity_poly.type
_entity_poly.pdbx_seq_one_letter_code
_entity_poly.pdbx_strand_id
1 'polypeptide(L)' 'LFNSQNNWLKFLHNNKANLRAVVIENVTKMLSCGTAAFGSREYHCCNPNCTHIKYIHQTCKSRTCSRCGM' A
#
# COMPACT_ATOMS: atom_id res chain seq x y z
N LEU A 1 13.25 5.08 -2.68
CA LEU A 1 12.99 6.55 -2.81
C LEU A 1 11.66 7.00 -2.18
N PHE A 2 10.50 6.47 -2.59
CA PHE A 2 9.20 7.02 -2.14
C PHE A 2 8.71 6.57 -0.75
N ASN A 3 9.12 5.38 -0.28
CA ASN A 3 8.68 4.79 1.00
C ASN A 3 9.37 5.35 2.26
N SER A 4 10.40 6.20 2.12
CA SER A 4 11.15 6.72 3.28
C SER A 4 10.64 8.11 3.68
N GLN A 5 10.37 8.29 4.98
CA GLN A 5 10.20 9.59 5.65
C GLN A 5 9.20 10.58 5.00
N ASN A 6 8.07 10.09 4.46
CA ASN A 6 7.05 10.93 3.81
C ASN A 6 7.56 11.79 2.64
N ASN A 7 8.67 11.40 2.00
CA ASN A 7 9.27 12.15 0.89
C ASN A 7 8.30 12.34 -0.29
N TRP A 8 7.44 11.35 -0.55
CA TRP A 8 6.39 11.49 -1.56
C TRP A 8 5.37 12.58 -1.22
N LEU A 9 4.91 12.66 0.04
CA LEU A 9 3.92 13.67 0.44
C LEU A 9 4.50 15.08 0.32
N LYS A 10 5.76 15.28 0.72
CA LYS A 10 6.47 16.56 0.55
C LYS A 10 6.61 16.94 -0.93
N PHE A 11 7.02 15.97 -1.77
CA PHE A 11 7.15 16.19 -3.21
C PHE A 11 5.81 16.52 -3.86
N LEU A 12 4.76 15.77 -3.53
CA LEU A 12 3.40 15.98 -4.02
C LEU A 12 2.88 17.36 -3.64
N HIS A 13 3.05 17.78 -2.38
CA HIS A 13 2.64 19.09 -1.91
C HIS A 13 3.28 20.22 -2.75
N ASN A 14 4.58 20.11 -3.03
CA ASN A 14 5.33 21.15 -3.74
C ASN A 14 5.13 21.13 -5.26
N ASN A 15 4.67 20.01 -5.84
CA ASN A 15 4.61 19.82 -7.29
C ASN A 15 3.21 19.46 -7.82
N LYS A 16 2.17 19.52 -6.99
CA LYS A 16 0.82 19.03 -7.32
C LYS A 16 0.28 19.56 -8.65
N ALA A 17 0.49 20.85 -8.92
CA ALA A 17 0.00 21.50 -10.14
C ALA A 17 0.65 20.97 -11.43
N ASN A 18 1.87 20.41 -11.33
CA ASN A 18 2.66 19.95 -12.48
C ASN A 18 2.57 18.43 -12.69
N LEU A 19 1.92 17.70 -11.78
CA LEU A 19 1.84 16.25 -11.82
C LEU A 19 0.53 15.78 -12.45
N ARG A 20 0.65 14.85 -13.39
CA ARG A 20 -0.52 14.16 -13.95
C ARG A 20 -1.17 13.31 -12.86
N ALA A 21 -2.52 13.29 -12.85
CA ALA A 21 -3.30 12.50 -11.90
C ALA A 21 -2.89 11.01 -11.89
N VAL A 22 -2.62 10.42 -13.06
CA VAL A 22 -2.19 9.02 -13.18
C VAL A 22 -0.87 8.72 -12.46
N VAL A 23 0.06 9.69 -12.40
CA VAL A 23 1.32 9.52 -11.67
C VAL A 23 1.04 9.51 -10.17
N ILE A 24 0.20 10.44 -9.71
CA ILE A 24 -0.19 10.53 -8.30
C ILE A 24 -0.90 9.25 -7.86
N GLU A 25 -1.84 8.75 -8.67
CA GLU A 25 -2.57 7.50 -8.41
C GLU A 25 -1.64 6.30 -8.33
N ASN A 26 -0.74 6.13 -9.32
CA ASN A 26 0.17 4.99 -9.37
C ASN A 26 1.15 4.97 -8.20
N VAL A 27 1.72 6.13 -7.84
CA VAL A 27 2.64 6.22 -6.69
C VAL A 27 1.87 5.99 -5.39
N THR A 28 0.67 6.57 -5.23
CA THR A 28 -0.16 6.34 -4.04
C THR A 28 -0.55 4.87 -3.89
N LYS A 29 -1.00 4.21 -4.97
CA LYS A 29 -1.29 2.77 -4.98
C LYS A 29 -0.07 1.94 -4.58
N MET A 30 1.11 2.27 -5.12
CA MET A 30 2.36 1.60 -4.78
C MET A 30 2.72 1.76 -3.30
N LEU A 31 2.58 2.96 -2.74
CA LEU A 31 2.88 3.26 -1.33
C LEU A 31 1.93 2.52 -0.38
N SER A 32 0.65 2.38 -0.75
CA SER A 32 -0.35 1.66 0.04
C SER A 32 -0.27 0.13 -0.14
N CYS A 33 0.65 -0.39 -0.94
CA CYS A 33 0.71 -1.81 -1.29
C CYS A 33 0.99 -2.71 -0.07
N GLY A 34 0.12 -3.70 0.16
CA GLY A 34 0.23 -4.62 1.29
C GLY A 34 -0.28 -4.02 2.59
N THR A 35 -1.14 -2.99 2.51
CA THR A 35 -1.90 -2.45 3.65
C THR A 35 -3.38 -2.81 3.50
N ALA A 36 -4.16 -2.56 4.55
CA ALA A 36 -5.61 -2.78 4.52
C ALA A 36 -6.36 -2.00 3.42
N ALA A 37 -5.74 -0.98 2.80
CA ALA A 37 -6.31 -0.23 1.68
C ALA A 37 -6.66 -1.09 0.45
N PHE A 38 -6.02 -2.25 0.29
CA PHE A 38 -6.33 -3.21 -0.80
C PHE A 38 -7.17 -4.40 -0.33
N GLY A 39 -7.72 -4.35 0.88
CA GLY A 39 -8.45 -5.43 1.50
C GLY A 39 -7.55 -6.40 2.27
N SER A 40 -8.16 -7.08 3.23
CA SER A 40 -7.48 -8.00 4.14
C SER A 40 -8.24 -9.31 4.23
N ARG A 41 -7.51 -10.41 4.40
CA ARG A 41 -8.07 -11.69 4.83
C ARG A 41 -7.74 -11.88 6.30
N GLU A 42 -8.76 -12.20 7.08
CA GLU A 42 -8.65 -12.50 8.50
C GLU A 42 -8.48 -14.01 8.69
N TYR A 43 -7.54 -14.37 9.57
CA TYR A 43 -7.25 -15.76 9.90
C TYR A 43 -7.29 -15.93 11.42
N HIS A 44 -8.06 -16.91 11.85
CA HIS A 44 -8.14 -17.35 13.24
C HIS A 44 -7.38 -18.66 13.40
N CYS A 45 -6.87 -18.90 14.61
CA CYS A 45 -6.34 -20.21 14.95
C CYS A 45 -7.47 -21.24 15.05
N CYS A 46 -7.17 -22.50 14.75
CA CYS A 46 -8.15 -23.60 14.87
C CYS A 46 -8.52 -23.92 16.33
N ASN A 47 -7.73 -23.46 17.31
CA ASN A 47 -8.04 -23.62 18.73
C ASN A 47 -9.10 -22.59 19.16
N PRO A 48 -10.29 -23.01 19.62
CA PRO A 48 -11.36 -22.09 20.05
C PRO A 48 -10.99 -21.17 21.21
N ASN A 49 -9.99 -21.54 22.03
CA ASN A 49 -9.52 -20.73 23.15
C ASN A 49 -8.45 -19.70 22.75
N CYS A 50 -8.05 -19.67 21.49
CA CYS A 50 -7.04 -18.78 20.99
C CYS A 50 -7.69 -17.50 20.43
N THR A 51 -7.35 -16.34 21.00
CA THR A 51 -7.85 -15.03 20.55
C THR A 51 -6.97 -14.35 19.50
N HIS A 52 -5.91 -15.03 19.04
CA HIS A 52 -5.02 -14.47 18.03
C HIS A 52 -5.73 -14.36 16.69
N ILE A 53 -5.62 -13.18 16.08
CA ILE A 53 -6.12 -12.88 14.75
C ILE A 53 -4.95 -12.41 13.90
N LYS A 54 -4.78 -13.01 12.73
CA LYS A 54 -3.78 -12.60 11.75
C LYS A 54 -4.47 -12.01 10.53
N TYR A 55 -4.08 -10.79 10.17
CA TYR A 55 -4.51 -10.16 8.92
C TYR A 55 -3.44 -10.32 7.85
N ILE A 56 -3.86 -10.80 6.68
CA ILE A 56 -3.04 -10.82 5.47
C ILE A 56 -3.61 -9.80 4.49
N HIS A 57 -2.86 -8.73 4.24
CA HIS A 57 -3.26 -7.66 3.34
C HIS A 57 -2.95 -8.00 1.89
N GLN A 58 -3.86 -7.67 0.99
CA GLN A 58 -3.63 -7.84 -0.45
C GLN A 58 -2.67 -6.80 -1.00
N THR A 59 -2.03 -7.14 -2.11
CA THR A 59 -1.11 -6.23 -2.80
C THR A 59 -1.82 -5.43 -3.88
N CYS A 60 -1.22 -4.30 -4.28
CA CYS A 60 -1.83 -3.39 -5.25
C CYS A 60 -1.88 -3.92 -6.70
N LYS A 61 -1.15 -5.01 -6.98
CA LYS A 61 -1.01 -5.65 -8.32
C LYS A 61 -0.57 -4.70 -9.45
N SER A 62 0.00 -3.54 -9.12
CA SER A 62 0.53 -2.61 -10.10
C SER A 62 1.88 -3.08 -10.64
N ARG A 63 2.08 -2.99 -11.96
CA ARG A 63 3.36 -3.27 -12.65
C ARG A 63 4.50 -2.38 -12.16
N THR A 64 4.20 -1.17 -11.70
CA THR A 64 5.22 -0.23 -11.21
C THR A 64 5.61 -0.47 -9.74
N CYS A 65 4.94 -1.41 -9.06
CA CYS A 65 5.17 -1.65 -7.65
C CYS A 65 6.37 -2.57 -7.46
N SER A 66 7.42 -2.09 -6.80
CA SER A 66 8.59 -2.90 -6.46
C SER A 66 8.31 -4.05 -5.50
N ARG A 67 7.17 -4.04 -4.80
CA ARG A 67 6.78 -5.09 -3.84
C ARG A 67 6.00 -6.24 -4.49
N CYS A 68 5.24 -6.00 -5.55
CA CYS A 68 4.34 -7.01 -6.12
C CYS A 68 4.17 -6.97 -7.65
N GLY A 69 4.89 -6.09 -8.33
CA GLY A 69 4.79 -5.83 -9.77
C GLY A 69 5.85 -6.51 -10.62
N MET A 70 6.67 -7.38 -10.03
CA MET A 70 7.51 -8.34 -10.75
C MET A 70 6.75 -9.65 -10.94
#